data_AF-A0A3B3ZH05-F1
#
_entry.id   AF-A0A3B3ZH05-F1
#
_cell.length_a   1.000
_cell.length_b   1.000
_cell.length_c   1.000
_cell.angle_alpha   90.00
_cell.angle_beta   90.00
_cell.angle_gamma   90.00
#
_symmetry.space_group_name_H-M   'P 1'
#
loop_
_entity.id
_entity.type
_entity.pdbx_description
1 polymer ?
#
loop_
_entity_poly.entity_id
_entity_poly.type
_entity_poly.pdbx_seq_one_letter_code
_entity_poly.pdbx_strand_id
1 'polypeptide(L)'
;SGLALAQRRRNHRCFSLDSGMSLTTKGQLTVVAGAPRANHSGAVVLLKRGAESTRTVLEEYTLEGEGLASSFGYDVAVLDLNGDGLVI
;
A
#
# COMPACT_ATOMS: atom_id res chain seq x y z
N SER A 1 -29.57 5.93 1.16
CA SER A 1 -28.49 5.47 2.04
C SER A 1 -27.74 4.35 1.34
N GLY A 2 -26.40 4.40 1.31
CA GLY A 2 -25.57 3.37 0.68
C GLY A 2 -24.78 3.89 -0.51
N LEU A 3 -23.86 4.83 -0.25
CA LEU A 3 -22.80 5.17 -1.20
C LEU A 3 -21.83 3.97 -1.21
N ALA A 4 -22.09 2.99 -2.07
CA ALA A 4 -21.05 2.05 -2.47
C ALA A 4 -20.04 2.87 -3.27
N LEU A 5 -18.99 3.34 -2.59
CA LEU A 5 -17.84 3.95 -3.21
C LEU A 5 -17.19 2.87 -4.07
N ALA A 6 -17.66 2.76 -5.31
CA ALA A 6 -17.09 1.92 -6.34
C ALA A 6 -15.59 2.16 -6.36
N GLN A 7 -14.82 1.07 -6.27
CA GLN A 7 -13.38 1.04 -6.43
C GLN A 7 -12.97 1.95 -7.58
N ARG A 8 -12.46 3.13 -7.22
CA ARG A 8 -11.85 4.06 -8.15
C ARG A 8 -10.57 3.37 -8.62
N ARG A 9 -10.64 2.65 -9.74
CA ARG A 9 -9.48 2.01 -10.36
C ARG A 9 -8.51 3.11 -10.80
N ARG A 10 -7.66 3.56 -9.88
CA ARG A 10 -6.50 4.38 -10.21
C ARG A 10 -5.46 3.43 -10.80
N ASN A 11 -5.35 3.46 -12.13
CA ASN A 11 -4.33 2.68 -12.84
C ASN A 11 -2.95 3.28 -12.56
N HIS A 12 -2.36 2.87 -11.46
CA HIS A 12 -0.97 3.14 -11.13
C HIS A 12 -0.25 1.80 -11.11
N ARG A 13 0.39 1.45 -12.24
CA ARG A 13 1.16 0.21 -12.36
C ARG A 13 2.21 0.18 -11.24
N CYS A 14 2.09 -0.80 -10.35
CA CYS A 14 3.05 -1.00 -9.27
C CYS A 14 4.43 -1.24 -9.89
N PHE A 15 5.42 -0.52 -9.42
CA PHE A 15 6.79 -0.58 -9.92
C PHE A 15 7.70 -1.36 -8.96
N SER A 16 7.44 -1.25 -7.66
CA SER A 16 8.10 -1.99 -6.58
C SER A 16 7.06 -2.62 -5.66
N LEU A 17 7.43 -3.71 -4.99
CA LEU A 17 6.57 -4.52 -4.14
C LEU A 17 7.37 -5.12 -2.99
N ASP A 18 6.81 -5.06 -1.79
CA ASP A 18 7.29 -5.83 -0.63
C ASP A 18 6.09 -6.23 0.26
N SER A 19 6.31 -7.03 1.29
CA SER A 19 5.26 -7.44 2.22
C SER A 19 5.79 -7.69 3.62
N GLY A 20 4.95 -7.42 4.62
CA GLY A 20 5.28 -7.64 6.02
C GLY A 20 4.08 -8.16 6.80
N MET A 21 4.37 -8.95 7.82
CA MET A 21 3.38 -9.26 8.85
C MET A 21 3.33 -8.14 9.87
N SER A 22 2.15 -7.88 10.42
CA SER A 22 1.94 -6.94 11.51
C SER A 22 2.16 -5.46 11.19
N LEU A 23 2.38 -5.07 9.94
CA LEU A 23 2.73 -3.69 9.51
C LEU A 23 1.75 -2.61 9.99
N THR A 24 0.44 -2.90 9.90
CA THR A 24 -0.64 -1.98 10.30
C THR A 24 -1.51 -2.55 11.42
N THR A 25 -1.63 -3.88 11.47
CA THR A 25 -2.41 -4.64 12.45
C THR A 25 -1.67 -5.92 12.79
N LYS A 26 -1.43 -6.19 14.08
CA LYS A 26 -0.72 -7.39 14.54
C LYS A 26 -1.34 -8.67 13.96
N GLY A 27 -0.49 -9.52 13.38
CA GLY A 27 -0.91 -10.80 12.79
C GLY A 27 -1.59 -10.68 11.43
N GLN A 28 -1.70 -9.49 10.84
CA GLN A 28 -2.20 -9.28 9.48
C GLN A 28 -1.04 -9.22 8.48
N LEU A 29 -1.19 -9.87 7.33
CA LEU A 29 -0.30 -9.64 6.18
C LEU A 29 -0.68 -8.33 5.48
N THR A 30 0.31 -7.47 5.29
CA THR A 30 0.16 -6.24 4.51
C THR A 30 1.13 -6.29 3.32
N VAL A 31 0.61 -6.01 2.12
CA VAL A 31 1.40 -5.86 0.90
C VAL A 31 1.62 -4.37 0.65
N VAL A 32 2.86 -3.98 0.40
CA VAL A 32 3.25 -2.60 0.12
C VAL A 32 3.61 -2.49 -1.36
N ALA A 33 2.96 -1.56 -2.07
CA ALA A 33 3.15 -1.39 -3.50
C ALA A 33 3.53 0.06 -3.84
N GLY A 34 4.68 0.22 -4.48
CA GLY A 34 5.16 1.50 -4.98
C GLY A 34 4.55 1.86 -6.33
N ALA A 35 4.08 3.09 -6.48
CA ALA A 35 3.37 3.63 -7.64
C ALA A 35 3.98 4.98 -8.05
N PRO A 36 5.24 5.01 -8.55
CA PRO A 36 6.05 6.22 -8.72
C PRO A 36 5.50 7.23 -9.74
N ARG A 37 4.49 6.86 -10.52
CA ARG A 37 3.84 7.71 -11.51
C ARG A 37 2.44 8.18 -11.09
N ALA A 38 1.99 7.80 -9.90
CA ALA A 38 0.73 8.28 -9.34
C ALA A 38 0.82 9.80 -9.11
N ASN A 39 -0.23 10.53 -9.47
CA ASN A 39 -0.38 11.94 -9.14
C ASN A 39 0.80 12.86 -9.53
N HIS A 40 1.59 12.48 -10.55
CA HIS A 40 2.82 13.15 -10.98
C HIS A 40 3.95 13.24 -9.95
N SER A 41 3.73 12.86 -8.69
CA SER A 41 4.73 12.84 -7.62
C SER A 41 5.16 11.42 -7.23
N GLY A 42 4.26 10.44 -7.35
CA GLY A 42 4.41 9.06 -6.87
C GLY A 42 3.53 8.77 -5.65
N ALA A 43 3.37 7.49 -5.33
CA ALA A 43 2.61 7.02 -4.18
C ALA A 43 3.14 5.66 -3.68
N VAL A 44 2.86 5.33 -2.42
CA VAL A 44 3.01 3.99 -1.84
C VAL A 44 1.66 3.55 -1.28
N VAL A 45 1.19 2.37 -1.69
CA VAL A 45 -0.13 1.85 -1.33
C VAL A 45 0.03 0.62 -0.44
N LEU A 46 -0.62 0.63 0.72
CA LEU A 46 -0.68 -0.50 1.64
C LEU A 46 -1.98 -1.26 1.39
N LEU A 47 -1.87 -2.55 1.15
CA LEU A 47 -2.94 -3.43 0.74
C LEU A 47 -3.14 -4.56 1.76
N LYS A 48 -4.39 -4.90 2.04
CA LYS A 48 -4.75 -6.05 2.86
C LYS A 48 -5.68 -7.01 2.15
N ARG A 49 -5.75 -8.23 2.64
CA ARG A 49 -6.76 -9.20 2.19
C ARG A 49 -8.16 -8.69 2.58
N GLY A 50 -9.11 -8.82 1.66
CA GLY A 50 -10.53 -8.64 1.95
C GLY A 50 -11.10 -9.79 2.78
N ALA A 51 -12.43 -9.93 2.81
CA ALA A 51 -13.06 -11.04 3.53
C ALA A 51 -12.56 -12.40 2.99
N GLU A 52 -12.32 -13.39 3.86
CA GLU A 52 -11.80 -14.73 3.49
C GLU A 52 -12.66 -15.45 2.42
N SER A 53 -13.96 -15.18 2.40
CA SER A 53 -14.88 -15.70 1.38
C SER A 53 -14.69 -15.08 -0.01
N THR A 54 -13.82 -14.08 -0.13
CA THR A 54 -13.60 -13.32 -1.36
C THR A 54 -12.11 -13.29 -1.70
N ARG A 55 -11.77 -13.44 -2.98
CA ARG A 55 -10.38 -13.26 -3.47
C ARG A 55 -10.11 -11.79 -3.77
N THR A 56 -10.41 -10.92 -2.80
CA THR A 56 -10.28 -9.47 -2.96
C THR A 56 -9.11 -8.93 -2.15
N VAL A 57 -8.52 -7.85 -2.66
CA VAL A 57 -7.50 -7.05 -1.99
C VAL A 57 -8.08 -5.66 -1.82
N LEU A 58 -7.93 -5.11 -0.63
CA LEU A 58 -8.44 -3.81 -0.24
C LEU A 58 -7.27 -2.86 0.03
N GLU A 59 -7.42 -1.63 -0.44
CA GLU A 59 -6.53 -0.53 -0.04
C GLU A 59 -6.79 -0.19 1.43
N GLU A 60 -5.72 -0.19 2.22
CA GLU A 60 -5.78 0.18 3.64
C GLU A 60 -5.25 1.60 3.85
N TYR A 61 -4.09 1.93 3.26
CA TYR A 61 -3.53 3.29 3.27
C TYR A 61 -2.87 3.64 1.93
N THR A 62 -2.81 4.93 1.62
CA THR A 62 -2.00 5.48 0.54
C THR A 62 -1.16 6.64 1.07
N LEU A 63 0.14 6.56 0.87
CA LEU A 63 1.12 7.62 1.11
C LEU A 63 1.41 8.30 -0.22
N GLU A 64 1.11 9.59 -0.35
CA GLU A 64 1.32 10.37 -1.58
C GLU A 64 2.67 11.10 -1.51
N GLY A 65 3.41 11.15 -2.63
CA GLY A 65 4.67 11.87 -2.71
C GLY A 65 4.46 13.39 -2.64
N GLU A 66 5.27 14.08 -1.84
CA GLU A 66 5.14 15.53 -1.61
C GLU A 66 5.67 16.39 -2.79
N GLY A 67 6.64 15.87 -3.54
CA GLY A 67 7.33 16.59 -4.62
C GLY A 67 6.96 16.13 -6.02
N LEU A 68 6.67 17.08 -6.91
CA LEU A 68 6.45 16.82 -8.34
C LEU A 68 7.64 16.07 -8.94
N ALA A 69 7.37 15.01 -9.70
CA ALA A 69 8.34 14.14 -10.36
C ALA A 69 9.38 13.47 -9.43
N SER A 70 9.13 13.42 -8.11
CA SER A 70 10.04 12.78 -7.15
C SER A 70 10.15 11.26 -7.33
N SER A 71 9.20 10.64 -8.04
CA SER A 71 9.11 9.19 -8.19
C SER A 71 8.94 8.47 -6.84
N PHE A 72 8.21 9.08 -5.91
CA PHE A 72 7.95 8.48 -4.60
C PHE A 72 7.32 7.09 -4.73
N GLY A 73 7.88 6.08 -4.05
CA GLY A 73 7.53 4.68 -4.24
C GLY A 73 8.18 4.03 -5.47
N TYR A 74 9.32 4.54 -5.96
CA TYR A 74 10.12 3.85 -6.98
C TYR A 74 10.70 2.53 -6.46
N ASP A 75 11.14 2.50 -5.20
CA ASP A 75 11.58 1.30 -4.51
C ASP A 75 10.93 1.27 -3.11
N VAL A 76 10.67 0.07 -2.59
CA VAL A 76 10.09 -0.11 -1.25
C VAL A 76 10.76 -1.28 -0.55
N ALA A 77 10.98 -1.15 0.74
CA ALA A 77 11.44 -2.21 1.63
C ALA A 77 10.71 -2.09 2.95
N VAL A 78 10.42 -3.24 3.55
CA VAL A 78 9.66 -3.38 4.79
C VAL A 78 10.58 -4.01 5.84
N LEU A 79 10.83 -3.30 6.95
CA LEU A 79 11.82 -3.69 7.96
C LEU A 79 11.36 -3.39 9.39
N ASP A 80 11.62 -4.31 10.33
CA ASP A 80 11.49 -4.07 11.76
C ASP A 80 12.81 -3.46 12.27
N LEU A 81 12.83 -2.14 12.46
CA LEU A 81 14.04 -1.41 12.85
C LEU A 81 14.32 -1.45 14.35
N ASN A 82 13.31 -1.68 15.19
CA ASN A 82 13.43 -1.60 16.65
C ASN A 82 13.30 -2.97 17.34
N GLY A 83 13.02 -4.03 16.59
CA GLY A 83 12.94 -5.41 17.06
C GLY A 83 11.69 -5.72 17.88
N ASP A 84 10.62 -4.93 17.76
CA ASP A 84 9.40 -5.11 18.54
C ASP A 84 8.36 -6.03 17.85
N GLY A 85 8.69 -6.52 16.65
CA GLY A 85 7.83 -7.37 15.82
C GLY A 85 6.81 -6.59 14.98
N LEU A 86 6.83 -5.26 15.01
CA LEU A 86 6.19 -4.38 14.06
C LEU A 86 7.17 -4.08 12.92
N VAL A 87 6.77 -4.42 11.71
CA VAL A 87 7.55 -4.11 10.52
C VAL A 87 7.07 -2.73 10.02
N ILE A 88 7.99 -1.87 9.55
CA ILE A 88 7.70 -0.54 8.97
C ILE A 88 8.12 -0.46 7.52
#